data_AF-A0A927S176-F1
#
_entry.id   AF-A0A927S176-F1
#
_cell.length_a   1.000
_cell.length_b   1.000
_cell.length_c   1.000
_cell.angle_alpha   90.00
_cell.angle_beta   90.00
_cell.angle_gamma   90.00
#
_symmetry.space_group_name_H-M   'P 1'
#
loop_
_entity.id
_entity.type
_entity.pdbx_description
1 polymer ?
#
loop_
_entity_poly.entity_id
_entity_poly.type
_entity_poly.pdbx_seq_one_letter_code
_entity_poly.pdbx_strand_id
1 'polypeptide(L)'
;MELFAEELHFIGKNEKDKRTDLCIHGKVICRVKGHSLSDDTEWCVSASAYRFLESLFYDHPAGMEEHLIPCCGHMMIPSEDGCSVKIIGCTNGIDFDILHEGEMIRLRAEASGDILIPYQEYKKSVLSFAAQVIAFYRKNPPRRFEGAYEREAFCAYIAGFFSLYHRACSSSVISFADYEAYTDASILGICKNGIALEHFDFIDFAACCRNTDKIIGEYNDDDLSITFYTTPEPIMIRFLPKNIWEEHIAVDRPRERFRSLLRKIKDFGYSLKKE
;
A
#
# COMPACT_ATOMS: atom_id res chain seq x y z
N MET A 1 5.90 12.05 -18.94
CA MET A 1 6.97 11.26 -18.32
C MET A 1 6.58 9.80 -18.46
N GLU A 2 7.51 8.97 -18.87
CA GLU A 2 7.34 7.52 -18.85
C GLU A 2 7.87 7.02 -17.51
N LEU A 3 7.00 6.41 -16.71
CA LEU A 3 7.37 5.74 -15.46
C LEU A 3 6.54 4.46 -15.36
N PHE A 4 7.20 3.31 -15.52
CA PHE A 4 6.56 2.01 -15.45
C PHE A 4 7.57 0.92 -15.09
N ALA A 5 7.08 -0.29 -14.77
CA ALA A 5 7.96 -1.42 -14.57
C ALA A 5 7.71 -2.54 -15.57
N GLU A 6 8.77 -3.32 -15.80
CA GLU A 6 8.76 -4.51 -16.63
C GLU A 6 9.39 -5.67 -15.88
N GLU A 7 9.12 -6.90 -16.35
CA GLU A 7 9.77 -8.13 -15.85
C GLU A 7 9.59 -8.34 -14.33
N LEU A 8 8.41 -7.95 -13.82
CA LEU A 8 8.07 -8.03 -12.40
C LEU A 8 8.14 -9.47 -11.87
N HIS A 9 8.84 -9.66 -10.76
CA HIS A 9 8.95 -10.94 -10.07
C HIS A 9 9.26 -10.77 -8.58
N PHE A 10 9.14 -11.90 -7.86
CA PHE A 10 9.66 -12.09 -6.51
C PHE A 10 10.91 -12.96 -6.59
N ILE A 11 11.91 -12.68 -5.75
CA ILE A 11 13.13 -13.45 -5.62
C ILE A 11 12.86 -14.72 -4.79
N GLY A 12 13.31 -15.87 -5.29
CA GLY A 12 13.21 -17.13 -4.56
C GLY A 12 13.58 -18.33 -5.43
N LYS A 13 14.15 -19.37 -4.82
CA LYS A 13 14.58 -20.58 -5.54
C LYS A 13 13.40 -21.43 -6.03
N ASN A 14 12.24 -21.26 -5.41
CA ASN A 14 10.99 -21.94 -5.72
C ASN A 14 9.80 -21.06 -5.30
N GLU A 15 8.57 -21.48 -5.64
CA GLU A 15 7.35 -20.71 -5.33
C GLU A 15 7.09 -20.50 -3.83
N LYS A 16 7.62 -21.37 -2.96
CA LYS A 16 7.50 -21.19 -1.51
C LYS A 16 8.44 -20.07 -1.02
N ASP A 17 9.68 -20.07 -1.49
CA ASP A 17 10.69 -19.07 -1.14
C ASP A 17 10.32 -17.70 -1.74
N LYS A 18 9.76 -17.67 -2.95
CA LYS A 18 9.24 -16.43 -3.56
C LYS A 18 8.14 -15.76 -2.74
N ARG A 19 7.49 -16.46 -1.80
CA ARG A 19 6.46 -15.88 -0.94
C ARG A 19 7.03 -15.16 0.27
N THR A 20 8.26 -15.44 0.67
CA THR A 20 8.94 -14.74 1.77
C THR A 20 9.66 -13.49 1.28
N ASP A 21 9.90 -13.35 -0.03
CA ASP A 21 10.26 -12.05 -0.59
C ASP A 21 9.05 -11.11 -0.57
N LEU A 22 9.22 -10.04 0.21
CA LEU A 22 8.23 -8.99 0.40
C LEU A 22 8.34 -7.90 -0.65
N CYS A 23 9.47 -7.78 -1.33
CA CYS A 23 9.72 -6.75 -2.31
C CYS A 23 9.39 -7.27 -3.72
N ILE A 24 8.86 -6.40 -4.57
CA ILE A 24 8.78 -6.68 -6.01
C ILE A 24 10.06 -6.18 -6.66
N HIS A 25 10.63 -7.02 -7.51
CA HIS A 25 11.81 -6.78 -8.31
C HIS A 25 11.47 -6.72 -9.79
N GLY A 26 12.29 -6.04 -10.58
CA GLY A 26 12.12 -5.90 -12.02
C GLY A 26 12.84 -4.67 -12.56
N LYS A 27 12.57 -4.32 -13.81
CA LYS A 27 13.11 -3.09 -14.42
C LYS A 27 12.22 -1.91 -14.07
N VAL A 28 12.82 -0.78 -13.69
CA VAL A 28 12.10 0.50 -13.55
C VAL A 28 12.49 1.37 -14.72
N ILE A 29 11.54 1.65 -15.61
CA ILE A 29 11.76 2.51 -16.77
C ILE A 29 11.29 3.92 -16.40
N CYS A 30 12.25 4.85 -16.32
CA CYS A 30 12.02 6.26 -16.02
C CYS A 30 12.61 7.10 -17.14
N ARG A 31 11.75 7.67 -18.00
CA ARG A 31 12.19 8.52 -19.12
C ARG A 31 11.41 9.81 -19.17
N VAL A 32 12.12 10.91 -19.41
CA VAL A 32 11.54 12.24 -19.44
C VAL A 32 12.05 12.98 -20.68
N LYS A 33 11.13 13.37 -21.56
CA LYS A 33 11.44 14.06 -22.84
C LYS A 33 12.53 13.34 -23.66
N GLY A 34 12.55 12.01 -23.63
CA GLY A 34 13.53 11.19 -24.34
C GLY A 34 14.86 10.93 -23.60
N HIS A 35 15.07 11.54 -22.43
CA HIS A 35 16.22 11.25 -21.57
C HIS A 35 15.89 10.11 -20.60
N SER A 36 16.75 9.09 -20.54
CA SER A 36 16.64 8.03 -19.54
C SER A 36 17.20 8.51 -18.21
N LEU A 37 16.38 8.44 -17.16
CA LEU A 37 16.76 8.69 -15.77
C LEU A 37 16.97 7.38 -15.00
N SER A 38 16.63 6.24 -15.59
CA SER A 38 16.97 4.91 -15.10
C SER A 38 17.82 4.15 -16.13
N ASP A 39 18.37 3.02 -15.71
CA ASP A 39 19.06 2.07 -16.58
C ASP A 39 18.21 0.80 -16.83
N ASP A 40 18.74 -0.10 -17.67
CA ASP A 40 18.06 -1.34 -18.07
C ASP A 40 18.33 -2.52 -17.11
N THR A 41 18.80 -2.25 -15.88
CA THR A 41 19.09 -3.28 -14.87
C THR A 41 17.91 -3.51 -13.93
N GLU A 42 18.07 -4.44 -12.99
CA GLU A 42 17.03 -4.87 -12.07
C GLU A 42 17.09 -4.10 -10.75
N TRP A 43 15.91 -3.68 -10.29
CA TRP A 43 15.72 -2.79 -9.15
C TRP A 43 14.56 -3.25 -8.26
N CYS A 44 14.47 -2.69 -7.06
CA CYS A 44 13.37 -2.91 -6.14
C CYS A 44 12.16 -2.02 -6.49
N VAL A 45 11.36 -2.49 -7.44
CA VAL A 45 10.17 -1.80 -7.95
C VAL A 45 9.21 -1.35 -6.84
N SER A 46 8.95 -2.23 -5.86
CA SER A 46 8.02 -1.94 -4.75
C SER A 46 8.48 -0.77 -3.86
N ALA A 47 9.78 -0.68 -3.58
CA ALA A 47 10.37 0.43 -2.83
C ALA A 47 10.39 1.69 -3.69
N SER A 48 10.73 1.58 -4.98
CA SER A 48 10.68 2.72 -5.90
C SER A 48 9.29 3.34 -5.96
N ALA A 49 8.24 2.54 -6.12
CA ALA A 49 6.88 3.05 -6.19
C ALA A 49 6.49 3.81 -4.92
N TYR A 50 6.94 3.35 -3.74
CA TYR A 50 6.71 4.06 -2.48
C TYR A 50 7.42 5.42 -2.45
N ARG A 51 8.69 5.50 -2.86
CA ARG A 51 9.45 6.76 -2.93
C ARG A 51 8.89 7.74 -3.97
N PHE A 52 8.47 7.23 -5.13
CA PHE A 52 7.78 8.05 -6.12
C PHE A 52 6.44 8.58 -5.61
N LEU A 53 5.70 7.80 -4.82
CA LEU A 53 4.49 8.26 -4.15
C LEU A 53 4.76 9.32 -3.07
N GLU A 54 5.82 9.16 -2.26
CA GLU A 54 6.25 10.17 -1.28
C GLU A 54 6.59 11.50 -1.97
N SER A 55 7.33 11.43 -3.07
CA SER A 55 7.74 12.62 -3.84
C SER A 55 6.62 13.32 -4.60
N LEU A 56 5.36 12.86 -4.50
CA LEU A 56 4.20 13.66 -4.92
C LEU A 56 3.86 14.78 -3.94
N PHE A 57 4.41 14.72 -2.72
CA PHE A 57 4.05 15.61 -1.62
C PHE A 57 5.26 16.27 -0.96
N TYR A 58 6.45 15.71 -1.15
CA TYR A 58 7.69 16.17 -0.53
C TYR A 58 8.80 16.25 -1.58
N ASP A 59 9.69 17.22 -1.44
CA ASP A 59 10.89 17.24 -2.25
C ASP A 59 11.77 16.04 -1.94
N HIS A 60 12.39 15.48 -2.99
CA HIS A 60 13.41 14.45 -2.88
C HIS A 60 14.75 15.01 -3.36
N PRO A 61 15.60 15.52 -2.46
CA PRO A 61 16.96 15.90 -2.82
C PRO A 61 17.87 14.67 -2.86
N ALA A 62 18.48 14.42 -4.03
CA ALA A 62 19.31 13.25 -4.25
C ALA A 62 20.49 13.19 -3.26
N GLY A 63 20.81 11.99 -2.80
CA GLY A 63 21.93 11.74 -1.88
C GLY A 63 21.73 12.22 -0.44
N MET A 64 20.61 12.87 -0.11
CA MET A 64 20.22 13.16 1.28
C MET A 64 19.31 12.09 1.88
N GLU A 65 18.65 11.32 1.01
CA GLU A 65 17.72 10.25 1.39
C GLU A 65 18.11 8.92 0.74
N GLU A 66 17.26 7.90 0.91
CA GLU A 66 17.42 6.61 0.23
C GLU A 66 17.15 6.78 -1.27
N HIS A 67 17.88 6.08 -2.13
CA HIS A 67 17.73 6.20 -3.59
C HIS A 67 16.26 6.05 -4.03
N LEU A 68 15.80 6.88 -4.98
CA LEU A 68 14.48 6.74 -5.61
C LEU A 68 14.27 5.36 -6.24
N ILE A 69 15.32 4.81 -6.86
CA ILE A 69 15.31 3.49 -7.47
C ILE A 69 16.40 2.64 -6.79
N PRO A 70 16.13 2.05 -5.62
CA PRO A 70 17.13 1.31 -4.88
C PRO A 70 17.30 -0.10 -5.45
N CYS A 71 18.49 -0.69 -5.33
CA CYS A 71 18.72 -2.09 -5.76
C CYS A 71 17.91 -3.10 -4.93
N CYS A 72 17.56 -2.75 -3.69
CA CYS A 72 16.78 -3.59 -2.78
C CYS A 72 16.08 -2.72 -1.72
N GLY A 73 15.01 -3.25 -1.12
CA GLY A 73 14.45 -2.76 0.14
C GLY A 73 14.97 -3.61 1.31
N HIS A 74 16.28 -3.60 1.54
CA HIS A 74 16.98 -4.50 2.46
C HIS A 74 16.32 -4.61 3.84
N MET A 75 15.80 -3.48 4.35
CA MET A 75 15.10 -3.45 5.63
C MET A 75 13.90 -2.50 5.58
N MET A 76 12.78 -2.96 6.13
CA MET A 76 11.62 -2.14 6.42
C MET A 76 11.56 -1.88 7.93
N ILE A 77 11.45 -0.60 8.31
CA ILE A 77 11.32 -0.17 9.70
C ILE A 77 9.95 0.52 9.84
N PRO A 78 8.96 -0.10 10.51
CA PRO A 78 7.66 0.52 10.71
C PRO A 78 7.77 1.74 11.61
N SER A 79 6.97 2.77 11.35
CA SER A 79 6.76 3.86 12.31
C SER A 79 6.12 3.34 13.59
N GLU A 80 6.28 4.07 14.71
CA GLU A 80 5.70 3.68 16.00
C GLU A 80 4.18 3.49 15.96
N ASP A 81 3.49 4.24 15.10
CA ASP A 81 2.05 4.14 14.88
C ASP A 81 1.64 3.13 13.79
N GLY A 82 2.60 2.44 13.16
CA GLY A 82 2.39 1.45 12.12
C GLY A 82 1.74 2.00 10.84
N CYS A 83 1.73 3.31 10.63
CA CYS A 83 1.03 3.97 9.52
C CYS A 83 1.93 4.28 8.32
N SER A 84 3.24 4.11 8.48
CA SER A 84 4.25 4.38 7.47
C SER A 84 5.47 3.51 7.70
N VAL A 85 6.33 3.39 6.70
CA VAL A 85 7.55 2.60 6.80
C VAL A 85 8.74 3.40 6.30
N LYS A 86 9.89 3.23 6.95
CA LYS A 86 11.18 3.61 6.37
C LYS A 86 11.78 2.38 5.69
N ILE A 87 12.03 2.48 4.39
CA ILE A 87 12.69 1.43 3.61
C ILE A 87 14.16 1.80 3.43
N ILE A 88 15.06 0.97 3.96
CA ILE A 88 16.52 1.15 3.84
C ILE A 88 17.03 0.18 2.77
N GLY A 89 17.73 0.69 1.77
CA GLY A 89 18.38 -0.09 0.72
C GLY A 89 19.87 -0.28 0.97
N CYS A 90 20.54 -0.96 0.04
CA CYS A 90 21.99 -0.91 -0.03
C CYS A 90 22.45 0.45 -0.59
N THR A 91 23.76 0.70 -0.56
CA THR A 91 24.38 1.91 -1.12
C THR A 91 24.37 1.98 -2.65
N ASN A 92 23.70 1.06 -3.33
CA ASN A 92 23.55 1.05 -4.79
C ASN A 92 22.10 1.36 -5.17
N GLY A 93 21.92 2.25 -6.13
CA GLY A 93 20.63 2.71 -6.57
C GLY A 93 20.77 3.86 -7.57
N ILE A 94 19.67 4.17 -8.23
CA ILE A 94 19.56 5.34 -9.09
C ILE A 94 18.81 6.41 -8.32
N ASP A 95 19.37 7.61 -8.32
CA ASP A 95 18.84 8.74 -7.58
C ASP A 95 19.02 10.04 -8.36
N PHE A 96 18.05 10.94 -8.20
CA PHE A 96 18.00 12.23 -8.88
C PHE A 96 17.03 13.14 -8.14
N ASP A 97 17.22 14.45 -8.25
CA ASP A 97 16.37 15.39 -7.52
C ASP A 97 14.94 15.37 -8.08
N ILE A 98 13.95 15.45 -7.21
CA ILE A 98 12.56 15.76 -7.52
C ILE A 98 12.14 16.92 -6.65
N LEU A 99 12.07 18.11 -7.23
CA LEU A 99 11.81 19.35 -6.50
C LEU A 99 10.51 19.99 -6.99
N HIS A 100 9.65 20.39 -6.05
CA HIS A 100 8.40 21.07 -6.33
C HIS A 100 8.64 22.56 -6.60
N GLU A 101 8.17 23.03 -7.75
CA GLU A 101 8.28 24.41 -8.19
C GLU A 101 6.93 24.95 -8.65
N GLY A 102 6.05 25.25 -7.69
CA GLY A 102 4.67 25.60 -7.98
C GLY A 102 3.94 24.41 -8.63
N GLU A 103 3.40 24.62 -9.83
CA GLU A 103 2.69 23.58 -10.60
C GLU A 103 3.63 22.68 -11.44
N MET A 104 4.94 22.80 -11.23
CA MET A 104 5.97 22.08 -11.97
C MET A 104 6.80 21.20 -11.02
N ILE A 105 7.34 20.13 -11.57
CA ILE A 105 8.38 19.31 -10.96
C ILE A 105 9.67 19.54 -11.73
N ARG A 106 10.72 19.92 -11.01
CA ARG A 106 12.09 19.95 -11.52
C ARG A 106 12.76 18.62 -11.20
N LEU A 107 13.19 17.93 -12.25
CA LEU A 107 14.00 16.72 -12.18
C LEU A 107 15.45 17.08 -12.50
N ARG A 108 16.40 16.64 -11.67
CA ARG A 108 17.82 16.83 -11.92
C ARG A 108 18.60 15.55 -11.68
N ALA A 109 19.10 14.95 -12.76
CA ALA A 109 20.13 13.92 -12.70
C ALA A 109 21.45 14.52 -13.20
N GLU A 110 22.57 14.19 -12.54
CA GLU A 110 23.90 14.79 -12.77
C GLU A 110 24.30 14.88 -14.25
N ALA A 111 23.87 13.92 -15.08
CA ALA A 111 24.25 13.82 -16.49
C ALA A 111 23.28 14.51 -17.49
N SER A 112 22.07 14.89 -17.08
CA SER A 112 20.98 15.28 -18.01
C SER A 112 20.53 16.74 -17.93
N GLY A 113 21.05 17.50 -16.95
CA GLY A 113 20.59 18.87 -16.67
C GLY A 113 19.19 18.90 -16.04
N ASP A 114 18.66 20.11 -15.85
CA ASP A 114 17.35 20.32 -15.22
C ASP A 114 16.22 20.11 -16.22
N ILE A 115 15.31 19.19 -15.91
CA ILE A 115 14.12 18.91 -16.71
C ILE A 115 12.87 19.33 -15.92
N LEU A 116 12.14 20.31 -16.46
CA LEU A 116 10.85 20.73 -15.90
C LEU A 116 9.69 20.01 -16.59
N ILE A 117 8.80 19.41 -15.79
CA ILE A 117 7.54 18.81 -16.25
C ILE A 117 6.37 19.29 -15.39
N PRO A 118 5.12 19.34 -15.92
CA PRO A 118 3.95 19.67 -15.12
C PRO A 118 3.72 18.66 -14.00
N TYR A 119 3.34 19.12 -12.80
CA TYR A 119 3.02 18.25 -11.66
C TYR A 119 1.95 17.22 -12.00
N GLN A 120 0.92 17.60 -12.76
CA GLN A 120 -0.15 16.67 -13.16
C GLN A 120 0.34 15.55 -14.08
N GLU A 121 1.34 15.82 -14.93
CA GLU A 121 1.97 14.82 -15.78
C GLU A 121 2.80 13.84 -14.93
N TYR A 122 3.61 14.36 -14.01
CA TYR A 122 4.39 13.58 -13.05
C TYR A 122 3.47 12.67 -12.21
N LYS A 123 2.45 13.26 -11.59
CA LYS A 123 1.45 12.58 -10.77
C LYS A 123 0.76 11.43 -11.51
N LYS A 124 0.35 11.64 -12.76
CA LYS A 124 -0.26 10.59 -13.58
C LYS A 124 0.68 9.40 -13.77
N SER A 125 1.97 9.65 -14.04
CA SER A 125 2.97 8.60 -14.24
C SER A 125 3.28 7.86 -12.94
N VAL A 126 3.42 8.56 -11.82
CA VAL A 126 3.60 7.94 -10.49
C VAL A 126 2.41 7.05 -10.11
N LEU A 127 1.17 7.54 -10.28
CA LEU A 127 -0.02 6.75 -9.99
C LEU A 127 -0.15 5.51 -10.88
N SER A 128 0.20 5.64 -12.17
CA SER A 128 0.23 4.50 -13.11
C SER A 128 1.31 3.48 -12.75
N PHE A 129 2.44 3.93 -12.21
CA PHE A 129 3.51 3.04 -11.73
C PHE A 129 3.12 2.31 -10.45
N ALA A 130 2.56 3.03 -9.47
CA ALA A 130 2.02 2.45 -8.25
C ALA A 130 0.90 1.42 -8.52
N ALA A 131 0.04 1.67 -9.51
CA ALA A 131 -1.00 0.73 -9.92
C ALA A 131 -0.44 -0.61 -10.44
N GLN A 132 0.72 -0.63 -11.09
CA GLN A 132 1.38 -1.87 -11.51
C GLN A 132 1.86 -2.69 -10.32
N VAL A 133 2.38 -2.04 -9.28
CA VAL A 133 2.77 -2.68 -8.02
C VAL A 133 1.55 -3.30 -7.32
N ILE A 134 0.45 -2.55 -7.20
CA ILE A 134 -0.81 -3.05 -6.62
C ILE A 134 -1.29 -4.28 -7.40
N ALA A 135 -1.39 -4.17 -8.73
CA ALA A 135 -1.86 -5.26 -9.59
C ALA A 135 -0.97 -6.50 -9.49
N PHE A 136 0.35 -6.33 -9.38
CA PHE A 136 1.28 -7.44 -9.26
C PHE A 136 1.13 -8.15 -7.92
N TYR A 137 1.06 -7.45 -6.79
CA TYR A 137 0.80 -8.12 -5.51
C TYR A 137 -0.54 -8.86 -5.51
N ARG A 138 -1.62 -8.23 -6.00
CA ARG A 138 -2.97 -8.84 -6.05
C ARG A 138 -3.02 -10.13 -6.88
N LYS A 139 -2.31 -10.15 -8.02
CA LYS A 139 -2.24 -11.34 -8.89
C LYS A 139 -1.46 -12.50 -8.28
N ASN A 140 -0.65 -12.25 -7.26
CA ASN A 140 0.22 -13.25 -6.65
C ASN A 140 -0.31 -13.74 -5.28
N PRO A 141 0.13 -14.91 -4.81
CA PRO A 141 -0.25 -15.41 -3.50
C PRO A 141 0.15 -14.45 -2.36
N PRO A 142 -0.55 -14.48 -1.21
CA PRO A 142 -0.21 -13.65 -0.06
C PRO A 142 1.23 -13.90 0.40
N ARG A 143 1.88 -12.81 0.81
CA ARG A 143 3.24 -12.84 1.36
C ARG A 143 3.27 -13.67 2.65
N ARG A 144 4.42 -14.30 2.92
CA ARG A 144 4.69 -15.06 4.13
C ARG A 144 5.77 -14.34 4.91
N PHE A 145 5.58 -14.30 6.22
CA PHE A 145 6.49 -13.61 7.12
C PHE A 145 7.23 -14.64 7.96
N GLU A 146 8.53 -14.44 8.13
CA GLU A 146 9.38 -15.22 9.02
C GLU A 146 9.13 -14.88 10.50
N GLY A 147 8.64 -13.66 10.78
CA GLY A 147 8.39 -13.19 12.15
C GLY A 147 7.39 -12.06 12.28
N ALA A 148 7.05 -11.72 13.52
CA ALA A 148 6.08 -10.67 13.84
C ALA A 148 6.54 -9.28 13.37
N TYR A 149 7.82 -8.95 13.56
CA TYR A 149 8.38 -7.66 13.15
C TYR A 149 8.29 -7.47 11.63
N GLU A 150 8.63 -8.49 10.85
CA GLU A 150 8.54 -8.43 9.39
C GLU A 150 7.09 -8.24 8.92
N ARG A 151 6.14 -8.96 9.52
CA ARG A 151 4.72 -8.75 9.28
C ARG A 151 4.30 -7.31 9.61
N GLU A 152 4.71 -6.78 10.75
CA GLU A 152 4.41 -5.40 11.18
C GLU A 152 4.99 -4.37 10.21
N ALA A 153 6.24 -4.56 9.78
CA ALA A 153 6.91 -3.71 8.81
C ALA A 153 6.19 -3.72 7.45
N PHE A 154 5.78 -4.90 6.97
CA PHE A 154 5.02 -5.03 5.73
C PHE A 154 3.61 -4.43 5.84
N CYS A 155 2.96 -4.54 7.00
CA CYS A 155 1.68 -3.87 7.24
C CYS A 155 1.82 -2.36 7.20
N ALA A 156 2.88 -1.82 7.80
CA ALA A 156 3.17 -0.40 7.77
C ALA A 156 3.53 0.10 6.36
N TYR A 157 4.20 -0.76 5.56
CA TYR A 157 4.41 -0.52 4.13
C TYR A 157 3.09 -0.41 3.37
N ILE A 158 2.17 -1.37 3.51
CA ILE A 158 0.84 -1.32 2.89
C ILE A 158 0.11 -0.03 3.30
N ALA A 159 0.06 0.26 4.61
CA ALA A 159 -0.64 1.43 5.13
C ALA A 159 -0.06 2.75 4.60
N GLY A 160 1.26 2.89 4.60
CA GLY A 160 1.93 4.07 4.06
C GLY A 160 1.71 4.22 2.55
N PHE A 161 1.84 3.11 1.81
CA PHE A 161 1.67 3.08 0.36
C PHE A 161 0.27 3.55 -0.04
N PHE A 162 -0.78 2.98 0.55
CA PHE A 162 -2.16 3.34 0.22
C PHE A 162 -2.55 4.72 0.75
N SER A 163 -2.02 5.14 1.90
CA SER A 163 -2.21 6.52 2.39
C SER A 163 -1.72 7.54 1.35
N LEU A 164 -0.52 7.35 0.79
CA LEU A 164 0.03 8.21 -0.27
C LEU A 164 -0.78 8.09 -1.57
N TYR A 165 -1.07 6.86 -2.00
CA TYR A 165 -1.79 6.58 -3.24
C TYR A 165 -3.20 7.18 -3.24
N HIS A 166 -4.00 6.94 -2.20
CA HIS A 166 -5.35 7.49 -2.09
C HIS A 166 -5.36 9.01 -1.92
N ARG A 167 -4.43 9.57 -1.13
CA ARG A 167 -4.25 11.02 -1.03
C ARG A 167 -4.04 11.65 -2.42
N ALA A 168 -3.24 11.00 -3.27
CA ALA A 168 -2.99 11.44 -4.63
C ALA A 168 -4.19 11.23 -5.57
N CYS A 169 -4.97 10.15 -5.42
CA CYS A 169 -6.07 9.82 -6.33
C CYS A 169 -7.32 10.72 -6.24
N SER A 170 -7.41 11.66 -5.29
CA SER A 170 -8.57 12.50 -4.96
C SER A 170 -9.54 12.83 -6.13
N SER A 171 -10.50 11.94 -6.40
CA SER A 171 -11.90 12.15 -6.86
C SER A 171 -12.59 10.80 -7.11
N SER A 172 -13.83 10.69 -6.64
CA SER A 172 -14.60 9.46 -6.41
C SER A 172 -15.68 9.21 -7.47
N VAL A 173 -15.98 7.93 -7.74
CA VAL A 173 -17.34 7.46 -8.09
C VAL A 173 -17.53 6.10 -7.41
N ILE A 174 -18.65 5.92 -6.70
CA ILE A 174 -19.00 4.68 -5.99
C ILE A 174 -19.88 3.83 -6.90
N SER A 175 -19.56 2.54 -7.01
CA SER A 175 -20.48 1.52 -7.51
C SER A 175 -20.89 0.64 -6.33
N PHE A 176 -22.19 0.45 -6.14
CA PHE A 176 -22.77 -0.34 -5.03
C PHE A 176 -23.32 -1.69 -5.50
N ALA A 177 -22.89 -2.17 -6.67
CA ALA A 177 -23.46 -3.37 -7.26
C ALA A 177 -23.02 -4.66 -6.56
N ASP A 178 -21.80 -4.69 -6.01
CA ASP A 178 -21.16 -5.86 -5.39
C ASP A 178 -20.26 -5.44 -4.21
N TYR A 179 -19.88 -6.39 -3.35
CA TYR A 179 -18.87 -6.20 -2.29
C TYR A 179 -17.78 -7.26 -2.38
N GLU A 180 -16.54 -6.85 -2.12
CA GLU A 180 -15.43 -7.80 -1.93
C GLU A 180 -15.48 -8.36 -0.51
N ALA A 181 -15.42 -9.69 -0.36
CA ALA A 181 -15.56 -10.35 0.92
C ALA A 181 -14.26 -11.04 1.37
N TYR A 182 -13.78 -10.64 2.55
CA TYR A 182 -12.62 -11.22 3.24
C TYR A 182 -13.06 -11.92 4.53
N THR A 183 -12.22 -12.81 5.03
CA THR A 183 -12.33 -13.27 6.42
C THR A 183 -11.39 -12.47 7.29
N ASP A 184 -11.64 -12.47 8.59
CA ASP A 184 -10.76 -11.85 9.58
C ASP A 184 -9.33 -12.43 9.58
N ALA A 185 -9.17 -13.67 9.10
CA ALA A 185 -7.86 -14.30 8.90
C ALA A 185 -7.00 -13.59 7.83
N SER A 186 -7.63 -12.85 6.91
CA SER A 186 -6.91 -12.05 5.90
C SER A 186 -6.42 -10.71 6.43
N ILE A 187 -6.73 -10.33 7.68
CA ILE A 187 -6.18 -9.12 8.31
C ILE A 187 -4.72 -9.37 8.67
N LEU A 188 -3.82 -8.61 8.03
CA LEU A 188 -2.39 -8.62 8.35
C LEU A 188 -2.07 -7.71 9.53
N GLY A 189 -2.71 -6.54 9.58
CA GLY A 189 -2.45 -5.50 10.57
C GLY A 189 -3.49 -4.39 10.54
N ILE A 190 -3.55 -3.61 11.62
CA ILE A 190 -4.50 -2.51 11.79
C ILE A 190 -3.75 -1.33 12.39
N CYS A 191 -3.94 -0.14 11.84
CA CYS A 191 -3.43 1.11 12.37
C CYS A 191 -4.50 2.21 12.29
N LYS A 192 -4.20 3.42 12.75
CA LYS A 192 -5.16 4.54 12.73
C LYS A 192 -5.60 4.95 11.32
N ASN A 193 -4.82 4.61 10.29
CA ASN A 193 -5.18 4.90 8.89
C ASN A 193 -6.13 3.86 8.30
N GLY A 194 -6.16 2.63 8.81
CA GLY A 194 -6.92 1.56 8.18
C GLY A 194 -6.51 0.14 8.55
N ILE A 195 -6.93 -0.80 7.71
CA ILE A 195 -6.68 -2.24 7.85
C ILE A 195 -5.90 -2.74 6.64
N ALA A 196 -4.71 -3.28 6.88
CA ALA A 196 -3.93 -3.99 5.86
C ALA A 196 -4.42 -5.43 5.74
N LEU A 197 -4.71 -5.86 4.51
CA LEU A 197 -5.22 -7.18 4.18
C LEU A 197 -4.18 -7.99 3.39
N GLU A 198 -4.39 -9.30 3.33
CA GLU A 198 -3.72 -10.16 2.35
C GLU A 198 -3.91 -9.64 0.92
N HIS A 199 -3.07 -10.09 -0.01
CA HIS A 199 -3.09 -9.64 -1.41
C HIS A 199 -2.82 -8.14 -1.64
N PHE A 200 -2.26 -7.46 -0.62
CA PHE A 200 -1.86 -6.05 -0.72
C PHE A 200 -3.07 -5.12 -0.93
N ASP A 201 -4.15 -5.43 -0.21
CA ASP A 201 -5.33 -4.56 -0.12
C ASP A 201 -5.31 -3.75 1.18
N PHE A 202 -6.03 -2.62 1.17
CA PHE A 202 -6.10 -1.73 2.30
C PHE A 202 -7.47 -1.09 2.43
N ILE A 203 -8.10 -1.26 3.58
CA ILE A 203 -9.31 -0.53 3.96
C ILE A 203 -8.87 0.80 4.57
N ASP A 204 -8.87 1.85 3.76
CA ASP A 204 -8.52 3.20 4.19
C ASP A 204 -9.70 3.85 4.91
N PHE A 205 -9.56 4.11 6.21
CA PHE A 205 -10.62 4.69 7.02
C PHE A 205 -10.97 6.12 6.61
N ALA A 206 -9.99 6.91 6.17
CA ALA A 206 -10.25 8.26 5.69
C ALA A 206 -11.04 8.23 4.37
N ALA A 207 -10.70 7.32 3.46
CA ALA A 207 -11.43 7.13 2.21
C ALA A 207 -12.85 6.57 2.44
N CYS A 208 -13.04 5.74 3.49
CA CYS A 208 -14.36 5.21 3.85
C CYS A 208 -15.29 6.25 4.52
N CYS A 209 -14.75 7.34 5.07
CA CYS A 209 -15.53 8.34 5.78
C CYS A 209 -16.56 9.00 4.84
N ARG A 210 -17.84 8.68 5.02
CA ARG A 210 -18.91 9.24 4.17
C ARG A 210 -19.39 10.63 4.61
N ASN A 211 -19.20 10.97 5.88
CA ASN A 211 -19.71 12.20 6.50
C ASN A 211 -18.69 12.77 7.51
N THR A 212 -18.96 13.96 8.02
CA THR A 212 -18.21 14.62 9.11
C THR A 212 -18.14 13.79 10.38
N ASP A 213 -19.06 12.83 10.56
CA ASP A 213 -19.17 11.99 11.76
C ASP A 213 -18.20 10.79 11.77
N LYS A 214 -17.28 10.71 10.79
CA LYS A 214 -16.28 9.63 10.66
C LYS A 214 -16.89 8.22 10.68
N ILE A 215 -18.07 8.08 10.09
CA ILE A 215 -18.73 6.78 9.88
C ILE A 215 -18.09 6.14 8.65
N ILE A 216 -17.48 4.97 8.85
CA ILE A 216 -16.68 4.28 7.83
C ILE A 216 -17.32 3.00 7.30
N GLY A 217 -18.47 2.59 7.85
CA GLY A 217 -19.12 1.34 7.49
C GLY A 217 -20.26 0.96 8.42
N GLU A 218 -20.67 -0.30 8.28
CA GLU A 218 -21.75 -0.95 9.02
C GLU A 218 -21.25 -2.26 9.60
N TYR A 219 -21.86 -2.73 10.69
CA TYR A 219 -21.57 -4.04 11.26
C TYR A 219 -22.84 -4.78 11.63
N ASN A 220 -22.77 -6.10 11.57
CA ASN A 220 -23.86 -7.00 11.91
C ASN A 220 -23.39 -7.98 13.00
N ASP A 221 -24.04 -7.91 14.17
CA ASP A 221 -23.72 -8.74 15.33
C ASP A 221 -24.17 -10.20 15.17
N ASP A 222 -25.15 -10.45 14.31
CA ASP A 222 -25.76 -11.77 14.15
C ASP A 222 -24.87 -12.68 13.29
N ASP A 223 -24.28 -12.13 12.22
CA ASP A 223 -23.35 -12.86 11.34
C ASP A 223 -21.86 -12.51 11.55
N LEU A 224 -21.57 -11.67 12.54
CA LEU A 224 -20.23 -11.18 12.89
C LEU A 224 -19.47 -10.65 11.67
N SER A 225 -20.09 -9.70 10.96
CA SER A 225 -19.50 -9.05 9.79
C SER A 225 -19.37 -7.53 9.96
N ILE A 226 -18.39 -6.96 9.28
CA ILE A 226 -18.21 -5.51 9.13
C ILE A 226 -18.08 -5.18 7.65
N THR A 227 -18.95 -4.31 7.14
CA THR A 227 -18.91 -3.81 5.77
C THR A 227 -18.38 -2.38 5.77
N PHE A 228 -17.22 -2.18 5.18
CA PHE A 228 -16.57 -0.88 5.02
C PHE A 228 -16.99 -0.22 3.72
N TYR A 229 -17.16 1.08 3.76
CA TYR A 229 -17.59 1.91 2.65
C TYR A 229 -16.44 2.28 1.68
N THR A 230 -15.58 1.31 1.34
CA THR A 230 -14.44 1.48 0.44
C THR A 230 -14.85 1.81 -0.99
N THR A 231 -13.88 2.25 -1.80
CA THR A 231 -14.05 2.56 -3.22
C THR A 231 -13.07 1.76 -4.06
N PRO A 232 -13.47 1.26 -5.25
CA PRO A 232 -14.76 1.48 -5.92
C PRO A 232 -15.93 0.67 -5.35
N GLU A 233 -15.65 -0.45 -4.68
CA GLU A 233 -16.63 -1.37 -4.10
C GLU A 233 -16.45 -1.47 -2.57
N PRO A 234 -17.54 -1.65 -1.80
CA PRO A 234 -17.47 -1.96 -0.38
C PRO A 234 -16.68 -3.25 -0.10
N ILE A 235 -15.96 -3.27 1.02
CA ILE A 235 -15.22 -4.43 1.50
C ILE A 235 -15.89 -4.95 2.77
N MET A 236 -16.24 -6.23 2.80
CA MET A 236 -16.81 -6.92 3.95
C MET A 236 -15.77 -7.83 4.60
N ILE A 237 -15.60 -7.74 5.92
CA ILE A 237 -14.82 -8.68 6.72
C ILE A 237 -15.78 -9.55 7.54
N ARG A 238 -15.71 -10.87 7.36
CA ARG A 238 -16.48 -11.86 8.14
C ARG A 238 -15.61 -12.55 9.18
N PHE A 239 -16.13 -12.69 10.39
CA PHE A 239 -15.42 -13.33 11.50
C PHE A 239 -15.87 -14.78 11.74
N LEU A 240 -16.94 -15.23 11.08
CA LEU A 240 -17.43 -16.61 11.20
C LEU A 240 -16.62 -17.59 10.34
N PRO A 241 -16.31 -18.80 10.85
CA PRO A 241 -15.78 -19.88 10.03
C PRO A 241 -16.85 -20.39 9.06
N LYS A 242 -16.46 -20.76 7.84
CA LYS A 242 -17.36 -21.27 6.78
C LYS A 242 -18.08 -22.60 7.15
N ASN A 243 -17.67 -23.29 8.22
CA ASN A 243 -18.15 -24.62 8.58
C ASN A 243 -18.75 -24.65 10.00
N ILE A 244 -20.05 -24.99 10.06
CA ILE A 244 -20.89 -25.15 11.27
C ILE A 244 -20.27 -26.09 12.33
N TRP A 245 -19.40 -27.02 11.92
CA TRP A 245 -18.76 -27.98 12.84
C TRP A 245 -17.66 -27.38 13.72
N GLU A 246 -17.08 -26.23 13.36
CA GLU A 246 -16.09 -25.51 14.19
C GLU A 246 -16.76 -24.65 15.29
N GLU A 247 -18.07 -24.41 15.19
CA GLU A 247 -18.82 -23.57 16.12
C GLU A 247 -18.89 -24.16 17.53
N HIS A 248 -18.91 -25.49 17.69
CA HIS A 248 -19.12 -26.11 19.01
C HIS A 248 -17.89 -26.11 19.93
N ILE A 249 -16.71 -25.74 19.44
CA ILE A 249 -15.47 -25.78 20.23
C ILE A 249 -14.92 -24.37 20.53
N ALA A 250 -15.39 -23.31 19.86
CA ALA A 250 -14.77 -21.97 20.00
C ALA A 250 -15.70 -20.76 19.74
N VAL A 251 -16.98 -20.76 20.14
CA VAL A 251 -17.93 -19.64 19.93
C VAL A 251 -17.38 -18.27 20.39
N ASP A 252 -16.58 -18.23 21.46
CA ASP A 252 -16.11 -16.97 22.04
C ASP A 252 -15.01 -16.29 21.21
N ARG A 253 -14.17 -17.05 20.51
CA ARG A 253 -12.99 -16.48 19.84
C ARG A 253 -13.34 -15.56 18.65
N PRO A 254 -14.25 -15.93 17.71
CA PRO A 254 -14.70 -15.02 16.66
C PRO A 254 -15.32 -13.73 17.19
N ARG A 255 -16.21 -13.85 18.19
CA ARG A 255 -16.86 -12.70 18.82
C ARG A 255 -15.88 -11.77 19.52
N GLU A 256 -14.87 -12.32 20.20
CA GLU A 256 -13.81 -11.53 20.80
C GLU A 256 -13.00 -10.76 19.76
N ARG A 257 -12.61 -11.41 18.65
CA ARG A 257 -11.87 -10.74 17.57
C ARG A 257 -12.70 -9.65 16.90
N PHE A 258 -13.97 -9.93 16.63
CA PHE A 258 -14.93 -8.96 16.10
C PHE A 258 -15.05 -7.73 17.01
N ARG A 259 -15.34 -7.95 18.30
CA ARG A 259 -15.44 -6.87 19.30
C ARG A 259 -14.12 -6.12 19.50
N SER A 260 -13.00 -6.81 19.41
CA SER A 260 -11.65 -6.22 19.48
C SER A 260 -11.42 -5.26 18.31
N LEU A 261 -11.80 -5.65 17.08
CA LEU A 261 -11.72 -4.77 15.93
C LEU A 261 -12.64 -3.55 16.08
N LEU A 262 -13.90 -3.74 16.47
CA LEU A 262 -14.84 -2.64 16.71
C LEU A 262 -14.28 -1.63 17.73
N ARG A 263 -13.69 -2.12 18.83
CA ARG A 263 -13.07 -1.27 19.85
C ARG A 263 -11.89 -0.49 19.29
N LYS A 264 -10.97 -1.14 18.56
CA LYS A 264 -9.82 -0.47 17.95
C LYS A 264 -10.25 0.63 16.98
N ILE A 265 -11.24 0.37 16.12
CA ILE A 265 -11.79 1.37 15.19
C ILE A 265 -12.31 2.59 15.96
N LYS A 266 -13.02 2.35 17.07
CA LYS A 266 -13.49 3.42 17.96
C LYS A 266 -12.35 4.18 18.64
N ASP A 267 -11.31 3.49 19.09
CA ASP A 267 -10.13 4.09 19.74
C ASP A 267 -9.35 4.97 18.75
N PHE A 268 -9.39 4.67 17.44
CA PHE A 268 -8.87 5.53 16.37
C PHE A 268 -9.79 6.72 16.02
N GLY A 269 -10.96 6.82 16.66
CA GLY A 269 -11.90 7.92 16.48
C GLY A 269 -12.85 7.76 15.28
N TYR A 270 -13.03 6.54 14.77
CA TYR A 270 -14.01 6.22 13.73
C TYR A 270 -15.21 5.49 14.34
N SER A 271 -16.32 5.45 13.59
CA SER A 271 -17.51 4.72 14.01
C SER A 271 -18.09 3.86 12.89
N LEU A 272 -18.81 2.82 13.30
CA LEU A 272 -19.56 1.93 12.42
C LEU A 272 -21.02 1.97 12.88
N LYS A 273 -21.96 1.95 11.93
CA LYS A 273 -23.38 1.81 12.25
C LYS A 273 -23.71 0.34 12.46
N LYS A 274 -24.62 0.06 13.39
CA LYS A 274 -25.21 -1.28 13.48
C LYS A 274 -26.27 -1.41 12.38
N GLU A 275 -26.21 -2.51 11.62
CA GLU A 275 -27.23 -2.91 10.64
C GLU A 275 -28.53 -3.34 11.33
#